data_AF-A0A1E5WCA3-F1
#
_entry.id   AF-A0A1E5WCA3-F1
#
_cell.length_a   1.000
_cell.length_b   1.000
_cell.length_c   1.000
_cell.angle_alpha   90.00
_cell.angle_beta   90.00
_cell.angle_gamma   90.00
#
_symmetry.space_group_name_H-M   'P 1'
#
loop_
_entity.id
_entity.type
_entity.pdbx_description
1 polymer ?
#
loop_
_entity_poly.entity_id
_entity_poly.type
_entity_poly.pdbx_seq_one_letter_code
_entity_poly.pdbx_strand_id
1 'polypeptide(L)'
;MRPMTSPFLLSPSPCPLLRLLRLYRAPRRRNPTTAPPPPYTFRSRPLLLLHAAMSCSASTAAPDSVVADPSALARKVIADFDGTLTRYWYDGARGQSSHGLLRQGNNEYDAKREALYQHYHPIEICPDIPLPEKAKLMEEWWEKTHGLLIEGGLTYEAIKKSVSDAVIAFRDGVVELFEYLEERDIPVLVFSAGLADIIEEVFRQKLHRSFKNIKVVSNRMVFNEEGRLVAFKGKTIHVLNKNEHALDMSAPVHGNLGDPNESIDDYSLVKKRTNVLLLGDHIGDLGMSDGLNYENRIAVGFLNANIEKSLKDYSKEFDIVYLNDAPMRGVVELVSEICP
;
A
#
# COMPACT_ATOMS: atom_id res chain seq x y z
N MET A 1 3.71 -15.62 49.02
CA MET A 1 4.76 -16.10 48.09
C MET A 1 4.07 -16.60 46.82
N ARG A 2 4.39 -15.95 45.68
CA ARG A 2 4.12 -16.28 44.25
C ARG A 2 2.76 -16.86 43.82
N PRO A 3 2.01 -16.18 42.94
CA PRO A 3 1.13 -16.82 41.98
C PRO A 3 1.82 -17.06 40.63
N MET A 4 1.26 -18.00 39.89
CA MET A 4 1.68 -18.53 38.60
C MET A 4 1.77 -17.46 37.50
N THR A 5 2.87 -17.48 36.75
CA THR A 5 2.99 -16.86 35.43
C THR A 5 2.95 -17.95 34.38
N SER A 6 1.94 -17.91 33.52
CA SER A 6 1.89 -18.65 32.26
C SER A 6 2.82 -17.99 31.25
N PRO A 7 3.67 -18.73 30.51
CA PRO A 7 4.43 -18.15 29.41
C PRO A 7 3.57 -18.09 28.15
N PHE A 8 3.50 -16.91 27.52
CA PHE A 8 3.08 -16.75 26.14
C PHE A 8 4.06 -17.50 25.23
N LEU A 9 3.59 -18.57 24.61
CA LEU A 9 4.29 -19.29 23.55
C LEU A 9 4.07 -18.54 22.23
N LEU A 10 5.06 -17.75 21.81
CA LEU A 10 5.22 -17.38 20.40
C LEU A 10 5.63 -18.65 19.65
N SER A 11 4.71 -19.17 18.84
CA SER A 11 4.99 -20.28 17.92
C SER A 11 5.87 -19.77 16.75
N PRO A 12 7.01 -20.40 16.46
CA PRO A 12 7.73 -20.16 15.21
C PRO A 12 7.00 -20.89 14.07
N SER A 13 6.56 -20.15 13.06
CA SER A 13 6.01 -20.74 11.83
C SER A 13 7.06 -21.61 11.11
N PRO A 14 6.75 -22.86 10.74
CA PRO A 14 7.64 -23.71 9.96
C PRO A 14 7.18 -23.79 8.51
N CYS A 15 7.59 -22.84 7.66
CA CYS A 15 7.45 -22.97 6.20
C CYS A 15 8.77 -22.61 5.51
N PRO A 16 9.54 -23.61 5.03
CA PRO A 16 10.69 -23.38 4.17
C PRO A 16 10.27 -23.59 2.72
N LEU A 17 9.70 -22.59 2.06
CA LEU A 17 9.50 -22.61 0.60
C LEU A 17 9.59 -21.19 0.04
N LEU A 18 10.58 -21.00 -0.85
CA LEU A 18 10.86 -19.80 -1.66
C LEU A 18 11.30 -18.52 -0.92
N ARG A 19 12.56 -18.51 -0.45
CA ARG A 19 13.31 -17.25 -0.31
C ARG A 19 14.03 -16.95 -1.62
N LEU A 20 13.45 -16.09 -2.46
CA LEU A 20 14.16 -15.49 -3.60
C LEU A 20 14.54 -14.04 -3.27
N LEU A 21 15.83 -13.80 -3.03
CA LEU A 21 16.41 -12.46 -3.14
C LEU A 21 16.53 -12.11 -4.64
N ARG A 22 15.50 -11.49 -5.23
CA ARG A 22 15.61 -10.88 -6.56
C ARG A 22 16.15 -9.45 -6.41
N LEU A 23 17.45 -9.28 -6.63
CA LEU A 23 18.07 -7.95 -6.73
C LEU A 23 17.76 -7.34 -8.11
N TYR A 24 16.68 -6.55 -8.21
CA TYR A 24 16.50 -5.67 -9.37
C TYR A 24 17.35 -4.40 -9.19
N ARG A 25 18.40 -4.27 -10.01
CA ARG A 25 19.17 -3.03 -10.15
C ARG A 25 18.52 -2.18 -11.25
N ALA A 26 18.07 -0.98 -10.90
CA ALA A 26 17.77 0.04 -11.89
C ALA A 26 19.04 0.41 -12.70
N PRO A 27 18.94 0.79 -13.98
CA PRO A 27 20.08 1.23 -14.78
C PRO A 27 20.72 2.49 -14.16
N ARG A 28 22.06 2.50 -14.03
CA ARG A 28 22.82 3.69 -13.66
C ARG A 28 22.54 4.84 -14.65
N ARG A 29 22.34 6.05 -14.12
CA ARG A 29 22.22 7.30 -14.90
C ARG A 29 23.34 7.39 -15.94
N ARG A 30 22.99 7.53 -17.22
CA ARG A 30 23.92 7.96 -18.29
C ARG A 30 23.95 9.49 -18.34
N ASN A 31 25.15 10.06 -18.46
CA ASN A 31 25.35 11.49 -18.67
C ASN A 31 24.67 11.98 -19.96
N PRO A 32 24.10 13.19 -19.99
CA PRO A 32 23.37 13.71 -21.14
C PRO A 32 24.32 14.38 -22.13
N THR A 33 25.03 13.58 -22.92
CA THR A 33 25.66 14.03 -24.17
C THR A 33 25.97 12.79 -25.01
N THR A 34 25.01 12.33 -25.80
CA THR A 34 25.23 11.48 -26.99
C THR A 34 23.92 11.34 -27.75
N ALA A 35 23.97 11.54 -29.07
CA ALA A 35 22.84 11.50 -30.00
C ALA A 35 22.14 10.13 -30.07
N PRO A 36 20.85 10.06 -30.46
CA PRO A 36 20.09 8.80 -30.46
C PRO A 36 20.50 7.90 -31.64
N PRO A 37 20.47 6.56 -31.50
CA PRO A 37 20.66 5.62 -32.60
C PRO A 37 19.35 5.46 -33.43
N PRO A 38 19.44 5.01 -34.70
CA PRO A 38 18.28 4.88 -35.59
C PRO A 38 17.37 3.70 -35.22
N PRO A 39 16.11 3.68 -35.70
CA PRO A 39 15.11 2.71 -35.25
C PRO A 39 15.38 1.31 -35.80
N TYR A 40 15.45 0.33 -34.89
CA TYR A 40 15.48 -1.09 -35.23
C TYR A 40 14.08 -1.58 -35.60
N THR A 41 13.93 -2.06 -36.83
CA THR A 41 12.77 -2.79 -37.33
C THR A 41 12.72 -4.20 -36.76
N PHE A 42 11.70 -4.54 -35.97
CA PHE A 42 11.46 -5.92 -35.57
C PHE A 42 10.65 -6.64 -36.65
N ARG A 43 11.28 -7.61 -37.32
CA ARG A 43 10.60 -8.54 -38.24
C ARG A 43 9.84 -9.58 -37.42
N SER A 44 8.53 -9.62 -37.61
CA SER A 44 7.64 -10.70 -37.17
C SER A 44 8.05 -12.02 -37.82
N ARG A 45 8.25 -13.08 -37.03
CA ARG A 45 8.22 -14.46 -37.51
C ARG A 45 7.03 -15.16 -36.86
N PRO A 46 6.20 -15.89 -37.63
CA PRO A 46 5.02 -16.56 -37.10
C PRO A 46 5.46 -17.83 -36.36
N LEU A 47 4.92 -18.04 -35.16
CA LEU A 47 5.01 -19.32 -34.49
C LEU A 47 3.95 -20.25 -35.06
N LEU A 48 4.42 -21.38 -35.59
CA LEU A 48 3.65 -22.48 -36.15
C LEU A 48 2.63 -22.99 -35.12
N LEU A 49 1.34 -22.95 -35.47
CA LEU A 49 0.31 -23.76 -34.82
C LEU A 49 0.60 -25.24 -35.13
N LEU A 50 0.90 -26.03 -34.10
CA LEU A 50 0.87 -27.49 -34.21
C LEU A 50 -0.48 -27.97 -33.67
N HIS A 51 -1.39 -28.32 -34.59
CA HIS A 51 -2.57 -29.11 -34.29
C HIS A 51 -2.13 -30.53 -33.93
N ALA A 52 -2.46 -30.99 -32.73
CA ALA A 52 -2.54 -32.41 -32.42
C ALA A 52 -3.99 -32.72 -32.01
N ALA A 53 -4.70 -33.41 -32.91
CA ALA A 53 -5.93 -34.11 -32.59
C ALA A 53 -5.60 -35.50 -32.02
N MET A 54 -6.65 -36.19 -31.54
CA MET A 54 -6.71 -37.56 -30.99
C MET A 54 -6.50 -37.63 -29.47
N SER A 55 -7.27 -38.34 -28.67
CA SER A 55 -8.50 -39.12 -28.82
C SER A 55 -8.91 -39.51 -27.39
N CYS A 56 -10.20 -39.65 -27.09
CA CYS A 56 -10.66 -40.20 -25.83
C CYS A 56 -10.16 -41.65 -25.62
N SER A 57 -9.52 -41.92 -24.48
CA SER A 57 -9.52 -43.24 -23.85
C SER A 57 -9.26 -43.09 -22.35
N ALA A 58 -10.04 -43.83 -21.57
CA ALA A 58 -10.17 -43.72 -20.12
C ALA A 58 -8.99 -44.28 -19.31
N SER A 59 -8.91 -43.80 -18.06
CA SER A 59 -8.49 -44.52 -16.85
C SER A 59 -7.01 -44.95 -16.73
N THR A 60 -6.27 -44.18 -15.93
CA THR A 60 -5.57 -44.69 -14.74
C THR A 60 -5.35 -43.54 -13.75
N ALA A 61 -5.92 -43.66 -12.56
CA ALA A 61 -5.79 -42.72 -11.46
C ALA A 61 -4.36 -42.72 -10.88
N ALA A 62 -3.79 -41.53 -10.70
CA ALA A 62 -2.68 -41.29 -9.77
C ALA A 62 -3.25 -40.56 -8.54
N PRO A 63 -2.93 -40.99 -7.30
CA PRO A 63 -3.45 -40.35 -6.11
C PRO A 63 -2.69 -39.04 -5.84
N ASP A 64 -3.46 -38.02 -5.45
CA ASP A 64 -3.03 -36.76 -4.82
C ASP A 64 -2.22 -35.75 -5.67
N SER A 65 -2.69 -35.46 -6.88
CA SER A 65 -2.53 -34.10 -7.41
C SER A 65 -3.80 -33.31 -7.13
N VAL A 66 -3.84 -32.62 -5.98
CA VAL A 66 -4.82 -31.55 -5.77
C VAL A 66 -4.41 -30.44 -6.73
N VAL A 67 -5.00 -30.42 -7.92
CA VAL A 67 -5.02 -29.21 -8.74
C VAL A 67 -5.86 -28.23 -7.93
N ALA A 68 -5.19 -27.36 -7.16
CA ALA A 68 -5.86 -26.28 -6.46
C ALA A 68 -6.64 -25.50 -7.52
N ASP A 69 -7.96 -25.47 -7.37
CA ASP A 69 -8.83 -24.64 -8.18
C ASP A 69 -8.30 -23.19 -8.05
N PRO A 70 -7.86 -22.55 -9.15
CA PRO A 70 -7.36 -21.18 -9.11
C PRO A 70 -8.38 -20.19 -8.53
N SER A 71 -9.68 -20.55 -8.58
CA SER A 71 -10.78 -19.79 -7.99
C SER A 71 -10.98 -20.04 -6.48
N ALA A 72 -10.42 -21.12 -5.93
CA ALA A 72 -10.49 -21.43 -4.50
C ALA A 72 -9.44 -20.69 -3.66
N LEU A 73 -8.39 -20.15 -4.29
CA LEU A 73 -7.42 -19.26 -3.63
C LEU A 73 -7.99 -17.85 -3.63
N ALA A 74 -9.00 -17.64 -2.80
CA ALA A 74 -9.58 -16.33 -2.62
C ALA A 74 -8.49 -15.44 -1.97
N ARG A 75 -7.92 -14.53 -2.78
CA ARG A 75 -6.77 -13.67 -2.44
C ARG A 75 -7.20 -12.22 -2.26
N LYS A 76 -6.48 -11.48 -1.41
CA LYS A 76 -6.63 -10.02 -1.28
C LYS A 76 -5.26 -9.36 -1.31
N VAL A 77 -5.21 -8.13 -1.81
CA VAL A 77 -4.02 -7.28 -1.72
C VAL A 77 -4.26 -6.22 -0.66
N ILE A 78 -3.31 -6.03 0.24
CA ILE A 78 -3.31 -4.94 1.21
C ILE A 78 -2.06 -4.12 0.97
N ALA A 79 -2.22 -2.84 0.70
CA ALA A 79 -1.11 -1.97 0.34
C ALA A 79 -1.14 -0.69 1.16
N ASP A 80 0.02 -0.28 1.67
CA ASP A 80 0.21 1.11 2.05
C ASP A 80 0.18 2.01 0.80
N PHE A 81 0.00 3.32 0.99
CA PHE A 81 -0.05 4.30 -0.09
C PHE A 81 1.24 5.11 -0.26
N ASP A 82 1.71 5.77 0.80
CA ASP A 82 2.73 6.82 0.76
C ASP A 82 4.12 6.19 0.74
N GLY A 83 4.82 6.24 -0.40
CA GLY A 83 6.12 5.55 -0.54
C GLY A 83 5.98 4.05 -0.88
N THR A 84 4.78 3.50 -0.90
CA THR A 84 4.49 2.13 -1.37
C THR A 84 3.86 2.14 -2.76
N LEU A 85 2.63 2.63 -2.92
CA LEU A 85 1.99 2.79 -4.24
C LEU A 85 2.54 4.02 -4.97
N THR A 86 2.84 5.07 -4.21
CA THR A 86 3.42 6.31 -4.73
C THR A 86 4.94 6.26 -4.70
N ARG A 87 5.57 7.00 -5.62
CA ARG A 87 7.04 7.01 -5.72
C ARG A 87 7.66 7.73 -4.53
N TYR A 88 8.73 7.13 -4.00
CA TYR A 88 9.52 7.77 -2.96
C TYR A 88 10.41 8.88 -3.54
N TRP A 89 10.90 8.71 -4.77
CA TRP A 89 11.69 9.72 -5.49
C TRP A 89 11.02 10.04 -6.84
N TYR A 90 10.74 11.32 -7.08
CA TYR A 90 10.14 11.80 -8.31
C TYR A 90 10.86 13.06 -8.81
N ASP A 91 11.25 13.08 -10.08
CA ASP A 91 11.99 14.17 -10.72
C ASP A 91 13.22 14.68 -9.94
N GLY A 92 13.92 13.76 -9.27
CA GLY A 92 15.12 14.08 -8.48
C GLY A 92 14.85 14.69 -7.11
N ALA A 93 13.59 14.84 -6.72
CA ALA A 93 13.17 15.27 -5.39
C ALA A 93 12.45 14.14 -4.62
N ARG A 94 12.33 14.32 -3.31
CA ARG A 94 11.54 13.43 -2.46
C ARG A 94 10.06 13.58 -2.84
N GLY A 95 9.40 12.47 -3.16
CA GLY A 95 7.96 12.44 -3.37
C GLY A 95 7.22 12.87 -2.11
N GLN A 96 6.14 13.63 -2.28
CA GLN A 96 5.32 14.11 -1.16
C GLN A 96 4.38 12.99 -0.67
N SER A 97 4.28 12.81 0.65
CA SER A 97 3.23 11.99 1.26
C SER A 97 1.87 12.69 1.19
N SER A 98 0.78 11.95 1.37
CA SER A 98 -0.59 12.49 1.43
C SER A 98 -0.71 13.71 2.36
N HIS A 99 -0.11 13.66 3.56
CA HIS A 99 -0.01 14.81 4.46
C HIS A 99 0.83 15.97 3.88
N GLY A 100 1.93 15.65 3.22
CA GLY A 100 2.85 16.63 2.63
C GLY A 100 2.34 17.31 1.35
N LEU A 101 1.31 16.77 0.68
CA LEU A 101 0.69 17.41 -0.49
C LEU A 101 -0.08 18.67 -0.09
N LEU A 102 -0.68 18.65 1.10
CA LEU A 102 -1.64 19.63 1.55
C LEU A 102 -1.02 21.02 1.71
N ARG A 103 -1.59 22.01 1.02
CA ARG A 103 -1.33 23.44 1.25
C ARG A 103 -2.64 24.14 1.56
N GLN A 104 -2.78 24.64 2.78
CA GLN A 104 -3.99 25.39 3.18
C GLN A 104 -3.99 26.83 2.65
N GLY A 105 -2.88 27.28 2.06
CA GLY A 105 -2.71 28.67 1.63
C GLY A 105 -2.61 29.64 2.81
N ASN A 106 -2.31 29.12 4.01
CA ASN A 106 -2.11 29.89 5.22
C ASN A 106 -0.70 29.63 5.76
N ASN A 107 0.19 30.59 5.51
CA ASN A 107 1.62 30.49 5.86
C ASN A 107 1.86 30.25 7.36
N GLU A 108 0.97 30.73 8.24
CA GLU A 108 1.12 30.52 9.68
C GLU A 108 0.94 29.04 10.05
N TYR A 109 -0.13 28.41 9.54
CA TYR A 109 -0.41 27.01 9.82
C TYR A 109 0.53 26.08 9.06
N ASP A 110 0.94 26.46 7.84
CA ASP A 110 1.99 25.74 7.12
C ASP A 110 3.30 25.72 7.91
N ALA A 111 3.70 26.84 8.53
CA ALA A 111 4.87 26.90 9.40
C ALA A 111 4.72 26.08 10.69
N LYS A 112 3.53 26.08 11.32
CA LYS A 112 3.26 25.23 12.51
C LYS A 112 3.34 23.74 12.18
N ARG A 113 2.84 23.32 11.01
CA ARG A 113 2.93 21.93 10.55
C ARG A 113 4.37 21.51 10.29
N GLU A 114 5.16 22.39 9.65
CA GLU A 114 6.60 22.14 9.47
C GLU A 114 7.32 22.01 10.82
N ALA A 115 7.01 22.86 11.79
CA ALA A 115 7.58 22.76 13.14
C ALA A 115 7.22 21.44 13.85
N LEU A 116 5.98 20.95 13.71
CA LEU A 116 5.60 19.62 14.21
C LEU A 116 6.40 18.51 13.53
N TYR A 117 6.54 18.56 12.20
CA TYR A 117 7.32 17.58 11.45
C TYR A 117 8.78 17.55 11.93
N GLN A 118 9.43 18.70 12.05
CA GLN A 118 10.81 18.80 12.52
C GLN A 118 11.01 18.27 13.94
N HIS A 119 9.98 18.34 14.78
CA HIS A 119 10.02 17.78 16.13
C HIS A 119 9.82 16.25 16.15
N TYR A 120 8.78 15.75 15.49
CA TYR A 120 8.37 14.35 15.64
C TYR A 120 9.01 13.39 14.63
N HIS A 121 9.39 13.84 13.43
CA HIS A 121 10.01 12.96 12.45
C HIS A 121 11.35 12.34 12.94
N PRO A 122 12.24 13.06 13.64
CA PRO A 122 13.42 12.44 14.25
C PRO A 122 13.10 11.36 15.29
N ILE A 123 11.97 11.51 16.02
CA ILE A 123 11.48 10.56 17.03
C ILE A 123 10.96 9.29 16.35
N GLU A 124 10.20 9.44 15.27
CA GLU A 124 9.67 8.34 14.44
C GLU A 124 10.80 7.39 14.01
N ILE A 125 11.88 7.95 13.47
CA ILE A 125 13.02 7.18 12.93
C ILE A 125 14.06 6.77 13.98
N CYS A 126 13.90 7.19 15.24
CA CYS A 126 14.88 6.90 16.30
C CYS A 126 14.81 5.41 16.71
N PRO A 127 15.88 4.61 16.56
CA PRO A 127 15.86 3.19 16.90
C PRO A 127 15.84 2.94 18.42
N ASP A 128 16.22 3.93 19.22
CA ASP A 128 16.42 3.78 20.66
C ASP A 128 15.13 3.94 21.49
N ILE A 129 14.07 4.46 20.88
CA ILE A 129 12.77 4.66 21.55
C ILE A 129 11.95 3.37 21.47
N PRO A 130 11.54 2.78 22.61
CA PRO A 130 10.70 1.58 22.62
C PRO A 130 9.40 1.76 21.84
N LEU A 131 8.98 0.72 21.11
CA LEU A 131 7.78 0.77 20.26
C LEU A 131 6.51 1.25 20.98
N PRO A 132 6.19 0.81 22.21
CA PRO A 132 4.97 1.28 22.90
C PRO A 132 5.01 2.77 23.26
N GLU A 133 6.19 3.30 23.58
CA GLU A 133 6.38 4.72 23.88
C GLU A 133 6.33 5.54 22.60
N LYS A 134 7.03 5.08 21.55
CA LYS A 134 6.99 5.68 20.22
C LYS A 134 5.57 5.74 19.66
N ALA A 135 4.78 4.69 19.85
CA ALA A 135 3.38 4.65 19.41
C ALA A 135 2.54 5.80 19.99
N LYS A 136 2.69 6.10 21.29
CA LYS A 136 2.00 7.24 21.94
C LYS A 136 2.45 8.58 21.38
N LEU A 137 3.75 8.74 21.09
CA LEU A 137 4.29 9.96 20.49
C LEU A 137 3.80 10.15 19.05
N MET A 138 3.64 9.06 18.29
CA MET A 138 3.05 9.11 16.95
C MET A 138 1.55 9.44 17.00
N GLU A 139 0.81 8.89 17.97
CA GLU A 139 -0.59 9.25 18.20
C GLU A 139 -0.71 10.76 18.49
N GLU A 140 0.10 11.29 19.40
CA GLU A 140 0.15 12.73 19.72
C GLU A 140 0.50 13.58 18.50
N TRP A 141 1.47 13.15 17.68
CA TRP A 141 1.86 13.87 16.48
C TRP A 141 0.71 13.97 15.46
N TRP A 142 0.03 12.85 15.19
CA TRP A 142 -1.10 12.84 14.27
C TRP A 142 -2.27 13.68 14.81
N GLU A 143 -2.60 13.57 16.10
CA GLU A 143 -3.66 14.38 16.72
C GLU A 143 -3.37 15.88 16.61
N LYS A 144 -2.14 16.31 16.90
CA LYS A 144 -1.73 17.72 16.73
C LYS A 144 -1.77 18.15 15.28
N THR A 145 -1.32 17.29 14.35
CA THR A 145 -1.34 17.58 12.92
C THR A 145 -2.78 17.74 12.42
N HIS A 146 -3.69 16.84 12.79
CA HIS A 146 -5.11 16.93 12.49
C HIS A 146 -5.76 18.18 13.11
N GLY A 147 -5.42 18.52 14.35
CA GLY A 147 -5.86 19.74 15.01
C GLY A 147 -5.47 21.00 14.23
N LEU A 148 -4.22 21.10 13.78
CA LEU A 148 -3.78 22.22 12.93
C LEU A 148 -4.52 22.26 11.58
N LEU A 149 -4.92 21.12 11.02
CA LEU A 149 -5.71 21.10 9.78
C LEU A 149 -7.11 21.70 9.99
N ILE A 150 -7.74 21.41 11.13
CA ILE A 150 -9.04 21.96 11.51
C ILE A 150 -8.91 23.46 11.81
N GLU A 151 -7.97 23.84 12.70
CA GLU A 151 -7.74 25.23 13.08
C GLU A 151 -7.37 26.12 11.89
N GLY A 152 -6.56 25.58 10.95
CA GLY A 152 -6.16 26.26 9.73
C GLY A 152 -7.29 26.42 8.70
N GLY A 153 -8.49 25.90 8.98
CA GLY A 153 -9.67 26.05 8.14
C GLY A 153 -9.55 25.34 6.81
N LEU A 154 -8.97 24.12 6.78
CA LEU A 154 -8.85 23.34 5.55
C LEU A 154 -10.20 23.18 4.86
N THR A 155 -10.23 23.36 3.54
CA THR A 155 -11.43 23.12 2.72
C THR A 155 -11.22 21.98 1.74
N TYR A 156 -12.31 21.36 1.32
CA TYR A 156 -12.26 20.33 0.27
C TYR A 156 -11.68 20.87 -1.05
N GLU A 157 -11.99 22.12 -1.43
CA GLU A 157 -11.41 22.77 -2.61
C GLU A 157 -9.89 22.98 -2.49
N ALA A 158 -9.38 23.29 -1.29
CA ALA A 158 -7.94 23.37 -1.05
C ALA A 158 -7.25 22.00 -1.23
N ILE A 159 -7.93 20.89 -0.90
CA ILE A 159 -7.42 19.53 -1.17
C ILE A 159 -7.33 19.29 -2.68
N LYS A 160 -8.40 19.54 -3.44
CA LYS A 160 -8.40 19.37 -4.90
C LYS A 160 -7.27 20.14 -5.57
N LYS A 161 -7.10 21.41 -5.18
CA LYS A 161 -6.04 22.28 -5.68
C LYS A 161 -4.66 21.75 -5.30
N SER A 162 -4.48 21.38 -4.03
CA SER A 162 -3.21 20.81 -3.54
C SER A 162 -2.80 19.59 -4.35
N VAL A 163 -3.72 18.66 -4.61
CA VAL A 163 -3.45 17.44 -5.41
C VAL A 163 -3.17 17.76 -6.88
N SER A 164 -3.89 18.73 -7.46
CA SER A 164 -3.66 19.18 -8.84
C SER A 164 -2.23 19.70 -9.00
N ASP A 165 -1.81 20.58 -8.08
CA ASP A 165 -0.51 21.24 -8.11
C ASP A 165 0.64 20.35 -7.59
N ALA A 166 0.31 19.21 -6.97
CA ALA A 166 1.29 18.36 -6.31
C ALA A 166 2.18 17.58 -7.27
N VAL A 167 3.43 17.41 -6.82
CA VAL A 167 4.44 16.56 -7.43
C VAL A 167 4.33 15.16 -6.82
N ILE A 168 3.27 14.45 -7.20
CA ILE A 168 3.01 13.06 -6.81
C ILE A 168 2.78 12.20 -8.03
N ALA A 169 3.35 11.00 -8.00
CA ALA A 169 3.19 10.00 -9.06
C ALA A 169 3.15 8.60 -8.46
N PHE A 170 2.38 7.72 -9.11
CA PHE A 170 2.40 6.29 -8.82
C PHE A 170 3.71 5.67 -9.29
N ARG A 171 4.12 4.58 -8.63
CA ARG A 171 5.18 3.72 -9.15
C ARG A 171 4.75 3.16 -10.51
N ASP A 172 5.72 3.07 -11.41
CA ASP A 172 5.55 2.39 -12.69
C ASP A 172 5.11 0.94 -12.46
N GLY A 173 3.99 0.51 -13.07
CA GLY A 173 3.37 -0.80 -12.83
C GLY A 173 2.14 -0.80 -11.92
N VAL A 174 1.79 0.30 -11.23
CA VAL A 174 0.64 0.34 -10.31
C VAL A 174 -0.70 0.26 -11.04
N VAL A 175 -0.82 0.95 -12.18
CA VAL A 175 -2.05 0.90 -12.98
C VAL A 175 -2.25 -0.51 -13.50
N GLU A 176 -1.20 -1.12 -14.06
CA GLU A 176 -1.19 -2.48 -14.56
C GLU A 176 -1.54 -3.49 -13.47
N LEU A 177 -1.03 -3.30 -12.25
CA LEU A 177 -1.39 -4.10 -11.08
C LEU A 177 -2.90 -4.01 -10.80
N PHE A 178 -3.45 -2.80 -10.72
CA PHE A 178 -4.85 -2.61 -10.41
C PHE A 178 -5.77 -3.17 -11.49
N GLU A 179 -5.43 -2.99 -12.77
CA GLU A 179 -6.17 -3.59 -13.89
C GLU A 179 -6.17 -5.11 -13.81
N TYR A 180 -4.99 -5.72 -13.58
CA TYR A 180 -4.85 -7.17 -13.47
C TYR A 180 -5.69 -7.75 -12.32
N LEU A 181 -5.73 -7.05 -11.19
CA LEU A 181 -6.50 -7.46 -10.00
C LEU A 181 -8.00 -7.25 -10.20
N GLU A 182 -8.42 -6.16 -10.87
CA GLU A 182 -9.83 -5.88 -11.15
C GLU A 182 -10.43 -6.92 -12.10
N GLU A 183 -9.70 -7.31 -13.16
CA GLU A 183 -10.12 -8.35 -14.12
C GLU A 183 -10.39 -9.72 -13.47
N ARG A 184 -9.85 -9.95 -12.26
CA ARG A 184 -9.96 -11.21 -11.51
C ARG A 184 -10.81 -11.09 -10.24
N ASP A 185 -11.50 -9.96 -10.07
CA ASP A 185 -12.31 -9.66 -8.87
C ASP A 185 -11.50 -9.80 -7.56
N ILE A 186 -10.21 -9.48 -7.61
CA ILE A 186 -9.32 -9.52 -6.45
C ILE A 186 -9.40 -8.17 -5.73
N PRO A 187 -9.86 -8.12 -4.46
CA PRO A 187 -9.96 -6.87 -3.72
C PRO A 187 -8.59 -6.31 -3.34
N VAL A 188 -8.48 -4.99 -3.44
CA VAL A 188 -7.34 -4.20 -2.99
C VAL A 188 -7.80 -3.32 -1.83
N LEU A 189 -7.16 -3.48 -0.69
CA LEU A 189 -7.31 -2.60 0.46
C LEU A 189 -6.10 -1.69 0.55
N VAL A 190 -6.30 -0.40 0.29
CA VAL A 190 -5.30 0.63 0.52
C VAL A 190 -5.41 1.04 1.99
N PHE A 191 -4.44 0.68 2.80
CA PHE A 191 -4.43 0.91 4.24
C PHE A 191 -3.29 1.85 4.63
N SER A 192 -3.64 3.12 4.81
CA SER A 192 -2.67 4.21 4.97
C SER A 192 -2.87 4.97 6.28
N ALA A 193 -1.76 5.35 6.92
CA ALA A 193 -1.74 6.34 8.00
C ALA A 193 -1.86 7.79 7.48
N GLY A 194 -2.03 7.95 6.17
CA GLY A 194 -2.24 9.21 5.49
C GLY A 194 -3.63 9.82 5.72
N LEU A 195 -4.09 10.61 4.74
CA LEU A 195 -5.39 11.28 4.76
C LEU A 195 -6.27 10.70 3.64
N ALA A 196 -7.40 10.08 4.00
CA ALA A 196 -8.25 9.34 3.06
C ALA A 196 -8.71 10.20 1.89
N ASP A 197 -9.22 11.40 2.18
CA ASP A 197 -9.78 12.33 1.21
C ASP A 197 -8.74 12.82 0.20
N ILE A 198 -7.46 12.85 0.59
CA ILE A 198 -6.36 13.18 -0.31
C ILE A 198 -5.99 11.99 -1.17
N ILE A 199 -5.90 10.79 -0.57
CA ILE A 199 -5.57 9.56 -1.29
C ILE A 199 -6.61 9.31 -2.40
N GLU A 200 -7.89 9.46 -2.07
CA GLU A 200 -9.00 9.34 -3.03
C GLU A 200 -8.93 10.40 -4.11
N GLU A 201 -8.59 11.65 -3.74
CA GLU A 201 -8.42 12.73 -4.70
C GLU A 201 -7.19 12.51 -5.62
N VAL A 202 -6.10 11.93 -5.11
CA VAL A 202 -4.94 11.53 -5.90
C VAL A 202 -5.32 10.41 -6.87
N PHE A 203 -6.07 9.40 -6.42
CA PHE A 203 -6.59 8.36 -7.31
C PHE A 203 -7.45 8.99 -8.42
N ARG A 204 -8.39 9.86 -8.06
CA ARG A 204 -9.29 10.54 -8.99
C ARG A 204 -8.54 11.37 -10.05
N GLN A 205 -7.53 12.14 -9.64
CA GLN A 205 -6.82 13.05 -10.52
C GLN A 205 -5.67 12.41 -11.30
N LYS A 206 -4.99 11.40 -10.73
CA LYS A 206 -3.71 10.90 -11.25
C LYS A 206 -3.78 9.48 -11.83
N LEU A 207 -4.78 8.66 -11.51
CA LEU A 207 -4.96 7.34 -12.16
C LEU A 207 -5.74 7.42 -13.48
N HIS A 208 -6.49 8.51 -13.72
CA HIS A 208 -7.34 8.72 -14.90
C HIS A 208 -8.40 7.61 -15.17
N ARG A 209 -8.52 6.63 -14.27
CA ARG A 209 -9.45 5.50 -14.29
C ARG A 209 -9.90 5.20 -12.86
N SER A 210 -11.17 4.84 -12.71
CA SER A 210 -11.73 4.35 -11.45
C SER A 210 -11.65 2.82 -11.37
N PHE A 211 -11.32 2.29 -10.20
CA PHE A 211 -11.26 0.86 -9.93
C PHE A 211 -12.28 0.46 -8.87
N LYS A 212 -13.12 -0.52 -9.17
CA LYS A 212 -14.23 -0.96 -8.28
C LYS A 212 -13.76 -1.87 -7.16
N ASN A 213 -12.65 -2.56 -7.37
CA ASN A 213 -12.07 -3.51 -6.42
C ASN A 213 -11.17 -2.83 -5.36
N ILE A 214 -11.02 -1.50 -5.39
CA ILE A 214 -10.17 -0.75 -4.45
C ILE A 214 -11.00 -0.10 -3.35
N LYS A 215 -10.60 -0.32 -2.10
CA LYS A 215 -11.13 0.35 -0.90
C LYS A 215 -10.00 1.06 -0.16
N VAL A 216 -10.30 2.20 0.46
CA VAL A 216 -9.35 2.97 1.27
C VAL A 216 -9.75 2.93 2.74
N VAL A 217 -8.80 2.55 3.58
CA VAL A 217 -8.82 2.70 5.05
C VAL A 217 -7.72 3.68 5.41
N SER A 218 -8.11 4.86 5.87
CA SER A 218 -7.19 5.92 6.28
C SER A 218 -7.90 6.96 7.14
N ASN A 219 -7.19 8.00 7.60
CA ASN A 219 -7.77 9.07 8.41
C ASN A 219 -8.73 9.89 7.56
N ARG A 220 -10.04 9.70 7.77
CA ARG A 220 -11.09 10.35 6.98
C ARG A 220 -11.57 11.64 7.62
N MET A 221 -11.61 12.69 6.82
CA MET A 221 -12.08 14.01 7.22
C MET A 221 -13.62 14.07 7.28
N VAL A 222 -14.12 14.98 8.11
CA VAL A 222 -15.52 15.38 8.17
C VAL A 222 -15.59 16.86 7.81
N PHE A 223 -16.33 17.16 6.75
CA PHE A 223 -16.56 18.52 6.29
C PHE A 223 -17.98 18.98 6.69
N ASN A 224 -18.12 20.26 6.98
CA ASN A 224 -19.42 20.90 7.18
C ASN A 224 -20.08 21.32 5.85
N GLU A 225 -21.25 21.95 5.90
CA GLU A 225 -22.01 22.38 4.72
C GLU A 225 -21.25 23.41 3.86
N GLU A 226 -20.39 24.22 4.46
CA GLU A 226 -19.52 25.16 3.76
C GLU A 226 -18.23 24.52 3.20
N GLY A 227 -18.08 23.20 3.31
CA GLY A 227 -16.93 22.45 2.81
C GLY A 227 -15.64 22.66 3.63
N ARG A 228 -15.75 23.09 4.88
CA ARG A 228 -14.63 23.24 5.83
C ARG A 228 -14.47 21.99 6.70
N LEU A 229 -13.24 21.59 6.91
CA LEU A 229 -12.86 20.50 7.81
C LEU A 229 -13.22 20.86 9.25
N VAL A 230 -13.98 20.00 9.92
CA VAL A 230 -14.39 20.19 11.32
C VAL A 230 -13.96 19.05 12.25
N ALA A 231 -13.74 17.85 11.71
CA ALA A 231 -13.32 16.69 12.51
C ALA A 231 -12.68 15.60 11.64
N PHE A 232 -12.16 14.56 12.29
CA PHE A 232 -11.79 13.29 11.68
C PHE A 232 -12.70 12.17 12.20
N LYS A 233 -13.05 11.21 11.35
CA LYS A 233 -13.88 10.07 11.74
C LYS A 233 -13.03 9.02 12.46
N GLY A 234 -13.61 8.40 13.49
CA GLY A 234 -13.06 7.22 14.15
C GLY A 234 -11.74 7.46 14.89
N LYS A 235 -11.00 6.38 15.12
CA LYS A 235 -9.68 6.44 15.78
C LYS A 235 -8.60 6.81 14.77
N THR A 236 -7.67 7.66 15.19
CA THR A 236 -6.48 8.05 14.43
C THR A 236 -5.64 6.83 14.03
N ILE A 237 -5.31 6.74 12.74
CA ILE A 237 -4.40 5.74 12.17
C ILE A 237 -3.03 6.42 11.99
N HIS A 238 -2.01 5.88 12.63
CA HIS A 238 -0.61 6.30 12.52
C HIS A 238 0.29 5.12 12.14
N VAL A 239 1.56 5.39 11.88
CA VAL A 239 2.54 4.41 11.35
C VAL A 239 2.75 3.14 12.20
N LEU A 240 2.29 3.10 13.46
CA LEU A 240 2.49 1.99 14.41
C LEU A 240 1.19 1.33 14.90
N ASN A 241 0.01 1.75 14.43
CA ASN A 241 -1.26 1.16 14.85
C ASN A 241 -2.13 0.66 13.69
N LYS A 242 -1.51 0.43 12.52
CA LYS A 242 -2.16 -0.19 11.37
C LYS A 242 -2.44 -1.67 11.71
N ASN A 243 -3.64 -1.99 12.19
CA ASN A 243 -4.10 -3.35 12.50
C ASN A 243 -5.63 -3.46 12.33
N GLU A 244 -6.22 -4.61 12.65
CA GLU A 244 -7.66 -4.84 12.50
C GLU A 244 -8.57 -3.78 13.11
N HIS A 245 -8.17 -3.15 14.22
CA HIS A 245 -8.99 -2.14 14.89
C HIS A 245 -9.18 -0.86 14.06
N ALA A 246 -8.35 -0.66 13.03
CA ALA A 246 -8.49 0.43 12.09
C ALA A 246 -9.36 0.07 10.86
N LEU A 247 -9.69 -1.21 10.68
CA LEU A 247 -10.43 -1.69 9.50
C LEU A 247 -11.91 -1.30 9.49
N ASP A 248 -12.48 -0.92 10.65
CA ASP A 248 -13.86 -0.44 10.76
C ASP A 248 -14.10 0.90 10.01
N MET A 249 -13.04 1.53 9.49
CA MET A 249 -13.06 2.86 8.84
C MET A 249 -13.05 2.84 7.31
N SER A 250 -13.19 1.68 6.68
CA SER A 250 -13.07 1.55 5.22
C SER A 250 -14.16 2.29 4.45
N ALA A 251 -13.81 2.88 3.30
CA ALA A 251 -14.79 3.31 2.31
C ALA A 251 -14.35 2.98 0.86
N PRO A 252 -15.29 2.84 -0.08
CA PRO A 252 -14.97 2.72 -1.51
C PRO A 252 -14.33 4.01 -2.07
N VAL A 253 -13.38 3.88 -2.99
CA VAL A 253 -12.66 5.02 -3.60
C VAL A 253 -13.54 5.88 -4.52
N HIS A 254 -14.66 5.33 -5.01
CA HIS A 254 -15.54 5.98 -5.99
C HIS A 254 -17.04 5.86 -5.67
N GLY A 255 -17.40 5.60 -4.41
CA GLY A 255 -18.79 5.73 -3.98
C GLY A 255 -19.21 7.19 -4.07
N ASN A 256 -20.30 7.49 -4.77
CA ASN A 256 -20.86 8.84 -4.77
C ASN A 256 -21.02 9.31 -3.32
N LEU A 257 -20.57 10.53 -3.02
CA LEU A 257 -20.77 11.19 -1.73
C LEU A 257 -22.27 11.14 -1.38
N GLY A 258 -22.67 10.22 -0.50
CA GLY A 258 -23.97 10.26 0.18
C GLY A 258 -25.02 9.20 -0.18
N ASP A 259 -24.68 7.94 -0.44
CA ASP A 259 -25.67 6.87 -0.29
C ASP A 259 -25.65 6.30 1.15
N PRO A 260 -26.68 6.55 1.99
CA PRO A 260 -26.75 6.07 3.37
C PRO A 260 -27.01 4.55 3.47
N ASN A 261 -27.21 3.85 2.35
CA ASN A 261 -27.59 2.45 2.29
C ASN A 261 -26.50 1.50 1.78
N GLU A 262 -25.24 1.93 1.65
CA GLU A 262 -24.14 0.98 1.40
C GLU A 262 -23.93 0.10 2.64
N SER A 263 -24.55 -1.08 2.61
CA SER A 263 -24.51 -2.10 3.65
C SER A 263 -23.07 -2.52 4.00
N ILE A 264 -22.82 -2.67 5.29
CA ILE A 264 -21.63 -3.25 5.96
C ILE A 264 -21.22 -4.65 5.45
N ASP A 265 -22.00 -5.26 4.54
CA ASP A 265 -21.86 -6.64 4.08
C ASP A 265 -20.61 -6.91 3.23
N ASP A 266 -19.98 -5.89 2.65
CA ASP A 266 -18.90 -6.08 1.67
C ASP A 266 -17.51 -6.31 2.31
N TYR A 267 -17.38 -6.16 3.64
CA TYR A 267 -16.19 -6.58 4.38
C TYR A 267 -16.13 -8.09 4.63
N SER A 268 -17.27 -8.77 4.55
CA SER A 268 -17.34 -10.23 4.65
C SER A 268 -16.54 -10.91 3.52
N LEU A 269 -16.48 -10.29 2.33
CA LEU A 269 -15.66 -10.74 1.20
C LEU A 269 -14.16 -10.56 1.42
N VAL A 270 -13.75 -9.61 2.27
CA VAL A 270 -12.36 -9.50 2.70
C VAL A 270 -12.06 -10.57 3.75
N LYS A 271 -12.98 -10.86 4.69
CA LYS A 271 -12.77 -11.84 5.76
C LYS A 271 -12.73 -13.32 5.32
N LYS A 272 -13.39 -13.67 4.20
CA LYS A 272 -13.45 -15.06 3.67
C LYS A 272 -12.20 -15.49 2.90
N ARG A 273 -11.35 -14.55 2.50
CA ARG A 273 -10.17 -14.80 1.64
C ARG A 273 -8.95 -15.12 2.48
N THR A 274 -8.36 -16.30 2.27
CA THR A 274 -7.31 -16.84 3.15
C THR A 274 -5.88 -16.53 2.70
N ASN A 275 -5.69 -15.92 1.53
CA ASN A 275 -4.35 -15.59 1.03
C ASN A 275 -4.17 -14.08 0.90
N VAL A 276 -3.08 -13.54 1.47
CA VAL A 276 -2.82 -12.10 1.54
C VAL A 276 -1.50 -11.76 0.85
N LEU A 277 -1.53 -10.82 -0.09
CA LEU A 277 -0.34 -10.11 -0.54
C LEU A 277 -0.29 -8.75 0.15
N LEU A 278 0.73 -8.53 0.97
CA LEU A 278 0.93 -7.30 1.73
C LEU A 278 2.05 -6.49 1.10
N LEU A 279 1.79 -5.22 0.81
CA LEU A 279 2.74 -4.29 0.22
C LEU A 279 2.94 -3.11 1.18
N GLY A 280 4.18 -2.82 1.55
CA GLY A 280 4.50 -1.69 2.43
C GLY A 280 5.90 -1.16 2.20
N ASP A 281 6.21 0.00 2.75
CA ASP A 281 7.56 0.60 2.71
C ASP A 281 8.14 0.82 4.11
N HIS A 282 7.34 0.60 5.15
CA HIS A 282 7.75 0.66 6.55
C HIS A 282 7.51 -0.69 7.26
N ILE A 283 8.36 -1.05 8.23
CA ILE A 283 8.20 -2.30 9.01
C ILE A 283 6.83 -2.34 9.73
N GLY A 284 6.31 -1.18 10.14
CA GLY A 284 4.98 -1.05 10.75
C GLY A 284 3.83 -1.49 9.82
N ASP A 285 4.04 -1.54 8.51
CA ASP A 285 3.03 -1.98 7.55
C ASP A 285 2.74 -3.48 7.63
N LEU A 286 3.64 -4.27 8.20
CA LEU A 286 3.39 -5.71 8.43
C LEU A 286 2.15 -5.94 9.30
N GLY A 287 1.86 -4.99 10.20
CA GLY A 287 0.67 -4.99 11.04
C GLY A 287 -0.64 -4.83 10.27
N MET A 288 -0.63 -4.38 9.01
CA MET A 288 -1.86 -4.21 8.21
C MET A 288 -2.63 -5.51 8.00
N SER A 289 -1.96 -6.66 8.19
CA SER A 289 -2.59 -7.98 8.17
C SER A 289 -3.00 -8.51 9.54
N ASP A 290 -2.61 -7.86 10.64
CA ASP A 290 -2.91 -8.32 12.00
C ASP A 290 -4.42 -8.30 12.25
N GLY A 291 -4.94 -9.44 12.72
CA GLY A 291 -6.36 -9.64 12.98
C GLY A 291 -7.20 -10.06 11.76
N LEU A 292 -6.61 -10.11 10.56
CA LEU A 292 -7.24 -10.79 9.43
C LEU A 292 -7.11 -12.30 9.58
N ASN A 293 -8.19 -13.02 9.29
CA ASN A 293 -8.12 -14.47 9.12
C ASN A 293 -7.48 -14.79 7.76
N TYR A 294 -6.24 -15.26 7.76
CA TYR A 294 -5.53 -15.72 6.57
C TYR A 294 -4.71 -16.98 6.88
N GLU A 295 -4.57 -17.85 5.89
CA GLU A 295 -3.74 -19.06 5.89
C GLU A 295 -2.33 -18.76 5.40
N ASN A 296 -2.18 -17.97 4.32
CA ASN A 296 -0.89 -17.62 3.75
C ASN A 296 -0.75 -16.11 3.56
N ARG A 297 0.47 -15.60 3.78
CA ARG A 297 0.83 -14.20 3.56
C ARG A 297 2.17 -14.12 2.83
N ILE A 298 2.25 -13.26 1.82
CA ILE A 298 3.51 -12.80 1.22
C ILE A 298 3.63 -11.31 1.51
N ALA A 299 4.68 -10.90 2.21
CA ALA A 299 4.98 -9.51 2.52
C ALA A 299 6.09 -8.96 1.62
N VAL A 300 5.78 -7.90 0.88
CA VAL A 300 6.70 -7.18 -0.01
C VAL A 300 7.02 -5.81 0.58
N GLY A 301 8.30 -5.56 0.82
CA GLY A 301 8.81 -4.30 1.35
C GLY A 301 9.50 -3.44 0.28
N PHE A 302 9.16 -2.15 0.20
CA PHE A 302 9.86 -1.17 -0.63
C PHE A 302 10.85 -0.38 0.23
N LEU A 303 12.10 -0.82 0.29
CA LEU A 303 13.15 -0.11 1.00
C LEU A 303 13.71 1.03 0.14
N ASN A 304 13.19 2.22 0.38
CA ASN A 304 13.39 3.38 -0.49
C ASN A 304 14.62 4.25 -0.16
N ALA A 305 15.03 4.27 1.11
CA ALA A 305 16.12 5.08 1.63
C ALA A 305 16.86 4.33 2.76
N ASN A 306 18.01 4.87 3.19
CA ASN A 306 18.82 4.29 4.28
C ASN A 306 19.16 2.80 4.09
N ILE A 307 19.35 2.37 2.84
CA ILE A 307 19.45 0.94 2.46
C ILE A 307 20.48 0.20 3.33
N GLU A 308 21.68 0.75 3.47
CA GLU A 308 22.78 0.09 4.20
C GLU A 308 22.45 -0.19 5.66
N LYS A 309 21.68 0.68 6.31
CA LYS A 309 21.31 0.57 7.72
C LYS A 309 20.11 -0.34 7.93
N SER A 310 19.14 -0.31 7.01
CA SER A 310 17.84 -0.95 7.20
C SER A 310 17.68 -2.28 6.46
N LEU A 311 18.55 -2.61 5.49
CA LEU A 311 18.40 -3.83 4.67
C LEU A 311 18.35 -5.11 5.49
N LYS A 312 19.16 -5.20 6.56
CA LYS A 312 19.19 -6.38 7.42
C LYS A 312 17.84 -6.63 8.10
N ASP A 313 17.24 -5.57 8.64
CA ASP A 313 15.96 -5.66 9.34
C ASP A 313 14.83 -5.93 8.34
N TYR A 314 14.81 -5.23 7.21
CA TYR A 314 13.80 -5.47 6.16
C TYR A 314 13.88 -6.90 5.60
N SER A 315 15.08 -7.43 5.37
CA SER A 315 15.26 -8.81 4.87
C SER A 315 14.89 -9.88 5.89
N LYS A 316 14.77 -9.51 7.18
CA LYS A 316 14.33 -10.40 8.25
C LYS A 316 12.80 -10.41 8.35
N GLU A 317 12.16 -9.27 8.14
CA GLU A 317 10.73 -9.08 8.39
C GLU A 317 9.85 -9.21 7.13
N PHE A 318 10.35 -8.83 5.94
CA PHE A 318 9.64 -9.00 4.66
C PHE A 318 10.14 -10.23 3.88
N ASP A 319 9.25 -10.86 3.12
CA ASP A 319 9.58 -12.02 2.27
C ASP A 319 10.34 -11.59 1.01
N ILE A 320 9.97 -10.43 0.45
CA ILE A 320 10.59 -9.83 -0.73
C ILE A 320 10.89 -8.37 -0.43
N VAL A 321 12.10 -7.91 -0.77
CA VAL A 321 12.51 -6.51 -0.57
C VAL A 321 12.95 -5.89 -1.90
N TYR A 322 12.23 -4.86 -2.34
CA TYR A 322 12.62 -4.01 -3.47
C TYR A 322 13.41 -2.80 -2.97
N LEU A 323 14.53 -2.49 -3.65
CA LEU A 323 15.47 -1.45 -3.22
C LEU A 323 15.42 -0.24 -4.14
N ASN A 324 15.74 0.94 -3.59
CA ASN A 324 15.97 2.17 -4.35
C ASN A 324 14.77 2.65 -5.17
N ASP A 325 13.59 2.72 -4.54
CA ASP A 325 12.35 3.18 -5.20
C ASP A 325 12.02 2.38 -6.48
N ALA A 326 12.14 1.05 -6.39
CA ALA A 326 11.92 0.15 -7.51
C ALA A 326 10.47 0.21 -8.04
N PRO A 327 10.23 -0.08 -9.34
CA PRO A 327 8.89 -0.08 -9.90
C PRO A 327 8.05 -1.24 -9.34
N MET A 328 6.73 -1.16 -9.51
CA MET A 328 5.75 -2.18 -9.11
C MET A 328 5.77 -3.42 -10.02
N ARG A 329 6.53 -3.39 -11.13
CA ARG A 329 6.60 -4.49 -12.12
C ARG A 329 6.88 -5.86 -11.53
N GLY A 330 7.78 -5.95 -10.56
CA GLY A 330 8.09 -7.24 -9.92
C GLY A 330 6.91 -7.80 -9.11
N VAL A 331 6.07 -6.92 -8.55
CA VAL A 331 4.82 -7.31 -7.89
C VAL A 331 3.79 -7.76 -8.93
N VAL A 332 3.70 -7.09 -10.08
CA VAL A 332 2.83 -7.52 -11.19
C VAL A 332 3.22 -8.93 -11.66
N GLU A 333 4.53 -9.18 -11.87
CA GLU A 333 5.04 -10.52 -12.21
C GLU A 333 4.63 -11.56 -11.15
N LEU A 334 4.90 -11.27 -9.87
CA LEU A 334 4.52 -12.15 -8.76
C LEU A 334 3.01 -12.44 -8.74
N VAL A 335 2.18 -11.41 -8.87
CA VAL A 335 0.72 -11.55 -8.90
C VAL A 335 0.29 -12.40 -10.09
N SER A 336 0.93 -12.26 -11.25
CA SER A 336 0.61 -13.07 -12.43
C SER A 336 1.00 -14.55 -12.28
N GLU A 337 2.05 -14.85 -11.52
CA GLU A 337 2.45 -16.23 -11.23
C GLU A 337 1.51 -16.88 -10.20
N ILE A 338 1.09 -16.13 -9.18
CA ILE A 338 0.26 -16.67 -8.09
C ILE A 338 -1.25 -16.57 -8.37
N CYS A 339 -1.68 -15.75 -9.35
CA CYS A 339 -3.06 -15.52 -9.78
C CYS A 339 -3.22 -15.62 -11.31
N PRO A 340 -2.91 -16.77 -11.94
CA PRO A 340 -2.86 -16.89 -13.40
C PRO A 340 -4.15 -16.48 -14.12
#